data_AF-A0A7C2C7S8-F1
#
_entry.id   AF-A0A7C2C7S8-F1
#
_cell.length_a   1.000
_cell.length_b   1.000
_cell.length_c   1.000
_cell.angle_alpha   90.00
_cell.angle_beta   90.00
_cell.angle_gamma   90.00
#
_symmetry.space_group_name_H-M   'P 1'
#
loop_
_entity.id
_entity.type
_entity.pdbx_description
1 polymer ?
#
loop_
_entity_poly.entity_id
_entity_poly.type
_entity_poly.pdbx_seq_one_letter_code
_entity_poly.pdbx_strand_id
1 'polypeptide(L)'
;MGSRPKASSLRLVRVVLYTRELRLSGFIRSPYPRLSDTLNRYVRHVVELHDVTTQPLRTDRTTQGRLETAAVAVDEVVLAMPRYTVGIERSPEQQALVRKLERVEAGPFLVRGILHLNPGAGLEQHIRENDRLFLPMTHATGIFGQYARPLSFRAPVLLVNRRHIRGVWRVAEADPALLGKFEGAQNYLMVEGQGEVVPQAARILGRTAILKGVPADGLLEVCREIASFGYLSLRLYYAGTEVFREGDAGDSVYVVETGRLQAVVGSRRGGERHVAYFGPGDFFGELSALEEPRRPVTVRAVEESHLLVIQSEGFKTLIQRFPSAVSVLLSLVVQRQRAVDAARGI
;
A
#
# COMPACT_ATOMS: atom_id res chain seq x y z
N MET A 1 33.33 -8.35 -33.38
CA MET A 1 32.40 -7.98 -34.47
C MET A 1 31.06 -8.65 -34.21
N GLY A 2 30.10 -7.95 -33.60
CA GLY A 2 28.73 -8.42 -33.42
C GLY A 2 27.82 -7.52 -34.24
N SER A 3 27.12 -8.09 -35.21
CA SER A 3 26.34 -7.38 -36.23
C SER A 3 25.26 -6.47 -35.63
N ARG A 4 25.20 -5.22 -36.11
CA ARG A 4 24.04 -4.35 -35.90
C ARG A 4 22.82 -5.03 -36.55
N PRO A 5 21.73 -5.30 -35.82
CA PRO A 5 20.53 -5.84 -36.44
C PRO A 5 19.98 -4.82 -37.46
N LYS A 6 19.68 -5.31 -38.68
CA LYS A 6 18.99 -4.54 -39.72
C LYS A 6 17.74 -3.91 -39.14
N ALA A 7 17.50 -2.63 -39.45
CA ALA A 7 16.34 -1.87 -38.98
C ALA A 7 15.04 -2.54 -39.42
N SER A 8 14.49 -3.39 -38.55
CA SER A 8 13.11 -3.86 -38.61
C SER A 8 12.19 -2.64 -38.47
N SER A 9 11.10 -2.61 -39.24
CA SER A 9 10.06 -1.60 -39.11
C SER A 9 9.64 -1.47 -37.63
N LEU A 10 9.74 -0.26 -37.08
CA LEU A 10 9.37 0.02 -35.70
C LEU A 10 7.90 -0.35 -35.49
N ARG A 11 7.63 -1.28 -34.58
CA ARG A 11 6.27 -1.69 -34.24
C ARG A 11 5.73 -0.78 -33.15
N LEU A 12 4.50 -0.32 -33.30
CA LEU A 12 3.78 0.34 -32.21
C LEU A 12 3.12 -0.72 -31.35
N VAL A 13 3.55 -0.82 -30.09
CA VAL A 13 2.98 -1.73 -29.11
C VAL A 13 2.15 -0.92 -28.15
N ARG A 14 0.84 -1.17 -28.12
CA ARG A 14 -0.04 -0.54 -27.12
C ARG A 14 0.25 -1.14 -25.75
N VAL A 15 0.51 -0.29 -24.78
CA VAL A 15 0.87 -0.71 -23.43
C VAL A 15 0.10 0.05 -22.36
N VAL A 16 -0.01 -0.58 -21.21
CA VAL A 16 -0.32 0.09 -19.95
C VAL A 16 0.87 -0.11 -19.02
N LEU A 17 1.49 0.98 -18.57
CA LEU A 17 2.54 0.97 -17.58
C LEU A 17 1.99 1.42 -16.23
N TYR A 18 2.42 0.75 -15.18
CA TYR A 18 2.16 1.18 -13.81
C TYR A 18 3.49 1.58 -13.16
N THR A 19 3.54 2.80 -12.66
CA THR A 19 4.55 3.27 -11.73
C THR A 19 3.98 3.24 -10.32
N ARG A 20 4.73 3.74 -9.33
CA ARG A 20 4.22 3.89 -7.96
C ARG A 20 2.99 4.78 -7.89
N GLU A 21 2.91 5.79 -8.75
CA GLU A 21 1.93 6.88 -8.62
C GLU A 21 0.97 7.00 -9.79
N LEU A 22 1.37 6.54 -10.98
CA LEU A 22 0.62 6.75 -12.21
C LEU A 22 0.35 5.43 -12.94
N ARG A 23 -0.85 5.35 -13.51
CA ARG A 23 -1.17 4.47 -14.62
C ARG A 23 -1.02 5.25 -15.91
N LEU A 24 -0.14 4.79 -16.79
CA LEU A 24 0.05 5.36 -18.11
C LEU A 24 -0.44 4.38 -19.16
N SER A 25 -1.26 4.82 -20.11
CA SER A 25 -1.72 4.01 -21.23
C SER A 25 -1.37 4.72 -22.53
N GLY A 26 -0.62 4.07 -23.41
CA GLY A 26 -0.17 4.67 -24.67
C GLY A 26 0.53 3.65 -25.56
N PHE A 27 1.42 4.12 -26.43
CA PHE A 27 2.15 3.29 -27.38
C PHE A 27 3.65 3.41 -27.21
N ILE A 28 4.35 2.27 -27.23
CA ILE A 28 5.82 2.20 -27.28
C ILE A 28 6.23 1.82 -28.69
N ARG A 29 7.25 2.50 -29.22
CA ARG A 29 7.92 2.10 -30.46
C ARG A 29 8.98 1.05 -30.14
N SER A 30 8.75 -0.16 -30.65
CA SER A 30 9.53 -1.35 -30.39
C SER A 30 10.23 -1.81 -31.67
N PRO A 31 11.57 -1.76 -31.76
CA PRO A 31 12.30 -2.37 -32.87
C PRO A 31 12.32 -3.90 -32.75
N TYR A 32 12.06 -4.43 -31.55
CA TYR A 32 12.05 -5.85 -31.27
C TYR A 32 10.65 -6.47 -31.41
N PRO A 33 10.57 -7.77 -31.73
CA PRO A 33 9.30 -8.49 -31.77
C PRO A 33 8.57 -8.54 -30.42
N ARG A 34 9.33 -8.52 -29.30
CA ARG A 34 8.79 -8.63 -27.94
C ARG A 34 8.98 -7.33 -27.18
N LEU A 35 7.94 -6.90 -26.47
CA LEU A 35 8.01 -5.74 -25.58
C LEU A 35 9.06 -5.93 -24.48
N SER A 36 9.19 -7.15 -23.93
CA SER A 36 10.21 -7.44 -22.91
C SER A 36 11.62 -7.23 -23.44
N ASP A 37 11.90 -7.61 -24.69
CA ASP A 37 13.22 -7.40 -25.30
C ASP A 37 13.50 -5.90 -25.47
N THR A 38 12.48 -5.13 -25.84
CA THR A 38 12.55 -3.66 -25.89
C THR A 38 12.87 -3.07 -24.53
N LEU A 39 12.12 -3.41 -23.49
CA LEU A 39 12.35 -2.86 -22.15
C LEU A 39 13.70 -3.29 -21.55
N ASN A 40 14.16 -4.51 -21.84
CA ASN A 40 15.44 -5.02 -21.34
C ASN A 40 16.67 -4.47 -22.08
N ARG A 41 16.52 -4.04 -23.34
CA ARG A 41 17.64 -3.57 -24.20
C ARG A 41 17.63 -2.06 -24.45
N TYR A 42 16.69 -1.33 -23.87
CA TYR A 42 16.64 0.13 -24.02
C TYR A 42 17.85 0.78 -23.33
N VAL A 43 18.78 1.26 -24.16
CA VAL A 43 20.06 1.85 -23.73
C VAL A 43 19.87 3.15 -22.94
N ARG A 44 18.72 3.83 -23.08
CA ARG A 44 18.45 5.14 -22.47
C ARG A 44 17.90 5.09 -21.03
N HIS A 45 17.73 3.90 -20.43
CA HIS A 45 17.06 3.73 -19.11
C HIS A 45 15.68 4.40 -18.97
N VAL A 46 15.07 4.82 -20.07
CA VAL A 46 13.79 5.54 -20.11
C VAL A 46 12.93 4.95 -21.23
N VAL A 47 11.66 4.74 -20.94
CA VAL A 47 10.63 4.28 -21.87
C VAL A 47 9.86 5.49 -22.38
N GLU A 48 9.93 5.75 -23.67
CA GLU A 48 9.13 6.77 -24.33
C GLU A 48 7.78 6.18 -24.76
N LEU A 49 6.70 6.82 -24.33
CA LEU A 49 5.32 6.53 -24.73
C LEU A 49 4.78 7.66 -25.60
N HIS A 50 3.90 7.31 -26.52
CA HIS A 50 3.15 8.24 -27.39
C HIS A 50 1.64 8.06 -27.21
N ASP A 51 0.87 9.14 -27.44
CA ASP A 51 -0.60 9.22 -27.25
C ASP A 51 -1.01 8.65 -25.88
N VAL A 52 -0.54 9.34 -24.84
CA VAL A 52 -0.55 8.84 -23.47
C VAL A 52 -1.75 9.39 -22.71
N THR A 53 -2.55 8.49 -22.15
CA THR A 53 -3.49 8.82 -21.09
C THR A 53 -2.84 8.51 -19.75
N THR A 54 -2.86 9.47 -18.83
CA THR A 54 -2.37 9.33 -17.47
C THR A 54 -3.52 9.32 -16.49
N GLN A 55 -3.38 8.52 -15.44
CA GLN A 55 -4.33 8.43 -14.36
C GLN A 55 -3.55 8.32 -13.06
N PRO A 56 -3.67 9.28 -12.13
CA PRO A 56 -3.11 9.14 -10.80
C PRO A 56 -3.79 7.96 -10.11
N LEU A 57 -2.97 7.14 -9.47
CA LEU A 57 -3.48 5.96 -8.78
C LEU A 57 -4.00 6.30 -7.38
N ARG A 58 -3.60 7.46 -6.83
CA ARG A 58 -3.97 8.01 -5.50
C ARG A 58 -5.32 8.72 -5.46
N THR A 59 -5.88 9.11 -6.60
CA THR A 59 -7.09 9.94 -6.69
C THR A 59 -8.28 9.12 -7.17
N ASP A 60 -9.46 9.75 -7.21
CA ASP A 60 -10.65 9.16 -7.83
C ASP A 60 -10.41 8.78 -9.31
N ARG A 61 -11.14 7.78 -9.80
CA ARG A 61 -10.94 7.20 -11.15
C ARG A 61 -11.27 8.16 -12.31
N THR A 62 -11.78 9.34 -11.99
CA THR A 62 -12.27 10.39 -12.88
C THR A 62 -11.17 11.35 -13.31
N THR A 63 -10.08 11.48 -12.54
CA THR A 63 -8.96 12.35 -12.90
C THR A 63 -8.09 11.67 -13.96
N GLN A 64 -8.23 12.09 -15.22
CA GLN A 64 -7.43 11.62 -16.36
C GLN A 64 -6.76 12.80 -17.06
N GLY A 65 -5.46 12.67 -17.31
CA GLY A 65 -4.68 13.58 -18.14
C GLY A 65 -4.40 12.97 -19.51
N ARG A 66 -4.18 13.82 -20.52
CA ARG A 66 -3.70 13.39 -21.84
C ARG A 66 -2.41 14.12 -22.18
N LEU A 67 -1.44 13.36 -22.66
CA LEU A 67 -0.12 13.85 -23.07
C LEU A 67 0.20 13.29 -24.46
N GLU A 68 0.81 14.09 -25.32
CA GLU A 68 1.28 13.60 -26.62
C GLU A 68 2.39 12.56 -26.46
N THR A 69 3.31 12.80 -25.51
CA THR A 69 4.39 11.89 -25.15
C THR A 69 4.62 11.87 -23.64
N ALA A 70 5.18 10.77 -23.14
CA ALA A 70 5.66 10.65 -21.77
C ALA A 70 6.94 9.83 -21.73
N ALA A 71 7.87 10.20 -20.85
CA ALA A 71 9.13 9.50 -20.65
C ALA A 71 9.14 8.94 -19.22
N VAL A 72 9.26 7.62 -19.08
CA VAL A 72 9.22 6.94 -17.77
C VAL A 72 10.52 6.20 -17.55
N ALA A 73 11.21 6.44 -16.44
CA ALA A 73 12.41 5.69 -16.12
C ALA A 73 12.09 4.19 -16.02
N VAL A 74 12.89 3.35 -16.68
CA VAL A 74 12.69 1.90 -16.74
C VAL A 74 12.68 1.30 -15.32
N ASP A 75 13.49 1.85 -14.41
CA ASP A 75 13.56 1.44 -13.00
C ASP A 75 12.32 1.84 -12.17
N GLU A 76 11.54 2.84 -12.62
CA GLU A 76 10.28 3.25 -11.97
C GLU A 76 9.07 2.49 -12.49
N VAL A 77 9.19 1.83 -13.65
CA VAL A 77 8.15 0.94 -14.16
C VAL A 77 8.10 -0.28 -13.26
N VAL A 78 6.96 -0.49 -12.64
CA VAL A 78 6.72 -1.64 -11.76
C VAL A 78 6.11 -2.77 -12.57
N LEU A 79 5.07 -2.46 -13.36
CA LEU A 79 4.38 -3.42 -14.23
C LEU A 79 4.17 -2.84 -15.63
N ALA A 80 4.31 -3.68 -16.65
CA ALA A 80 3.93 -3.35 -18.02
C ALA A 80 2.98 -4.41 -18.60
N MET A 81 1.86 -3.94 -19.15
CA MET A 81 0.83 -4.77 -19.78
C MET A 81 0.74 -4.45 -21.28
N PRO A 82 1.20 -5.32 -22.18
CA PRO A 82 0.87 -5.18 -23.59
C PRO A 82 -0.64 -5.42 -23.77
N ARG A 83 -1.35 -4.47 -24.38
CA ARG A 83 -2.74 -4.71 -24.80
C ARG A 83 -2.70 -5.45 -26.13
N TYR A 84 -3.29 -6.66 -26.14
CA TYR A 84 -3.48 -7.57 -27.29
C TYR A 84 -2.75 -7.14 -28.57
N THR A 85 -1.54 -7.65 -28.75
CA THR A 85 -0.93 -7.71 -30.08
C THR A 85 -1.14 -9.13 -30.58
N VAL A 86 -1.98 -9.28 -31.60
CA VAL A 86 -2.18 -10.56 -32.30
C VAL A 86 -0.83 -11.05 -32.81
N GLY A 87 -0.50 -12.33 -32.61
CA GLY A 87 0.66 -12.97 -33.26
C GLY A 87 1.98 -13.02 -32.47
N ILE A 88 1.97 -12.99 -31.13
CA ILE A 88 3.18 -13.36 -30.36
C ILE A 88 3.29 -14.88 -30.35
N GLU A 89 3.86 -15.45 -31.42
CA GLU A 89 4.36 -16.82 -31.39
C GLU A 89 5.40 -16.97 -30.27
N ARG A 90 5.28 -18.04 -29.48
CA ARG A 90 6.26 -18.36 -28.44
C ARG A 90 7.56 -18.78 -29.11
N SER A 91 8.69 -18.19 -28.71
CA SER A 91 9.99 -18.66 -29.19
C SER A 91 10.24 -20.11 -28.74
N PRO A 92 11.03 -20.92 -29.46
CA PRO A 92 11.37 -22.29 -29.05
C PRO A 92 11.91 -22.37 -27.62
N GLU A 93 12.70 -21.38 -27.20
CA GLU A 93 13.17 -21.23 -25.82
C GLU A 93 12.02 -21.11 -24.80
N GLN A 94 10.90 -20.47 -25.14
CA GLN A 94 9.71 -20.37 -24.28
C GLN A 94 8.88 -21.64 -24.25
N GLN A 95 8.97 -22.49 -25.27
CA GLN A 95 8.36 -23.81 -25.25
C GLN A 95 9.09 -24.74 -24.28
N ALA A 96 10.39 -24.50 -24.06
CA ALA A 96 11.20 -25.20 -23.08
C ALA A 96 11.06 -24.65 -21.65
N LEU A 97 10.42 -23.49 -21.43
CA LEU A 97 10.21 -22.94 -20.09
C LEU A 97 9.14 -23.72 -19.32
N VAL A 98 9.43 -24.02 -18.05
CA VAL A 98 8.47 -24.62 -17.12
C VAL A 98 7.45 -23.56 -16.72
N ARG A 99 6.17 -23.91 -16.82
CA ARG A 99 5.06 -23.04 -16.39
C ARG A 99 4.76 -23.32 -14.94
N LYS A 100 4.91 -22.32 -14.08
CA LYS A 100 4.57 -22.44 -12.66
C LYS A 100 3.58 -21.34 -12.29
N LEU A 101 2.52 -21.73 -11.58
CA LEU A 101 1.60 -20.77 -10.99
C LEU A 101 2.31 -20.14 -9.80
N GLU A 102 2.57 -18.84 -9.88
CA GLU A 102 3.33 -18.11 -8.89
C GLU A 102 2.57 -16.88 -8.42
N ARG A 103 2.86 -16.48 -7.18
CA ARG A 103 2.53 -15.16 -6.64
C ARG A 103 3.83 -14.35 -6.60
N VAL A 104 3.82 -13.19 -7.23
CA VAL A 104 4.98 -12.30 -7.30
C VAL A 104 4.61 -10.96 -6.72
N GLU A 105 5.40 -10.55 -5.73
CA GLU A 105 5.32 -9.25 -5.08
C GLU A 105 6.29 -8.29 -5.76
N ALA A 106 5.77 -7.21 -6.29
CA ALA A 106 6.55 -6.21 -7.00
C ALA A 106 6.20 -4.83 -6.47
N GLY A 107 6.54 -4.56 -5.21
CA GLY A 107 6.15 -3.34 -4.50
C GLY A 107 4.68 -3.40 -4.07
N PRO A 108 3.87 -2.33 -4.17
CA PRO A 108 2.45 -2.35 -3.77
C PRO A 108 1.54 -3.29 -4.58
N PHE A 109 2.10 -4.05 -5.53
CA PHE A 109 1.39 -4.94 -6.43
C PHE A 109 1.61 -6.39 -6.03
N LEU A 110 0.51 -7.10 -5.78
CA LEU A 110 0.48 -8.55 -5.67
C LEU A 110 -0.07 -9.13 -6.97
N VAL A 111 0.77 -9.87 -7.71
CA VAL A 111 0.40 -10.45 -9.00
C VAL A 111 0.43 -11.97 -8.92
N ARG A 112 -0.71 -12.60 -9.21
CA ARG A 112 -0.83 -14.05 -9.36
C ARG A 112 -0.92 -14.41 -10.84
N GLY A 113 -0.08 -15.30 -11.32
CA GLY A 113 -0.11 -15.70 -12.73
C GLY A 113 0.84 -16.84 -13.04
N ILE A 114 0.90 -17.22 -14.32
CA ILE A 114 1.78 -18.27 -14.80
C ILE A 114 3.12 -17.63 -15.17
N LEU A 115 4.15 -17.88 -14.35
CA LEU A 115 5.51 -17.47 -14.62
C LEU A 115 6.20 -18.53 -15.49
N HIS A 116 7.03 -18.10 -16.43
CA HIS A 116 7.72 -18.98 -17.38
C HIS A 116 9.19 -19.05 -16.96
N LEU A 117 9.56 -20.14 -16.29
CA LEU A 117 10.87 -20.35 -15.65
C LEU A 117 11.77 -21.26 -16.48
N ASN A 118 13.08 -21.10 -16.35
CA ASN A 118 14.03 -22.09 -16.90
C ASN A 118 13.82 -23.44 -16.19
N PRO A 119 13.90 -24.58 -16.90
CA PRO A 119 13.84 -25.90 -16.28
C PRO A 119 14.84 -26.04 -15.13
N GLY A 120 14.38 -26.53 -13.98
CA GLY A 120 15.22 -26.73 -12.78
C GLY A 120 15.43 -25.49 -11.91
N ALA A 121 15.07 -24.29 -12.36
CA ALA A 121 15.23 -23.07 -11.57
C ALA A 121 13.98 -22.79 -10.71
N GLY A 122 14.16 -22.64 -9.39
CA GLY A 122 13.15 -22.03 -8.52
C GLY A 122 12.94 -20.54 -8.83
N LEU A 123 11.85 -19.94 -8.34
CA LEU A 123 11.58 -18.51 -8.55
C LEU A 123 12.74 -17.63 -8.06
N GLU A 124 13.31 -17.96 -6.90
CA GLU A 124 14.47 -17.28 -6.32
C GLU A 124 15.72 -17.43 -7.19
N GLN A 125 16.03 -18.65 -7.63
CA GLN A 125 17.15 -18.94 -8.52
C GLN A 125 17.01 -18.20 -9.86
N HIS A 126 15.80 -18.20 -10.44
CA HIS A 126 15.51 -17.49 -11.67
C HIS A 126 15.53 -15.96 -11.50
N ILE A 127 15.14 -15.45 -10.32
CA ILE A 127 15.32 -14.04 -9.98
C ILE A 127 16.80 -13.71 -9.87
N ARG A 128 17.66 -14.61 -9.37
CA ARG A 128 19.10 -14.38 -9.14
C ARG A 128 19.94 -14.52 -10.42
N GLU A 129 19.64 -15.49 -11.27
CA GLU A 129 20.38 -15.82 -12.50
C GLU A 129 19.86 -14.99 -13.70
N ASN A 130 20.73 -14.15 -14.33
CA ASN A 130 20.60 -13.43 -15.62
C ASN A 130 20.62 -11.88 -15.58
N ASP A 131 20.83 -11.24 -16.74
CA ASP A 131 20.89 -9.77 -16.98
C ASP A 131 19.55 -9.08 -17.32
N ARG A 132 18.42 -9.80 -17.37
CA ARG A 132 17.12 -9.26 -17.82
C ARG A 132 16.30 -8.56 -16.75
N LEU A 133 16.14 -7.24 -16.80
CA LEU A 133 15.32 -6.43 -15.88
C LEU A 133 13.84 -6.85 -15.74
N PHE A 134 13.19 -7.41 -16.76
CA PHE A 134 11.76 -7.75 -16.70
C PHE A 134 11.48 -9.26 -16.79
N LEU A 135 10.57 -9.74 -15.94
CA LEU A 135 10.06 -11.11 -15.91
C LEU A 135 8.71 -11.21 -16.64
N PRO A 136 8.56 -12.11 -17.63
CA PRO A 136 7.29 -12.34 -18.31
C PRO A 136 6.38 -13.28 -17.53
N MET A 137 5.11 -12.91 -17.43
CA MET A 137 4.02 -13.71 -16.87
C MET A 137 2.85 -13.77 -17.86
N THR A 138 2.13 -14.89 -17.88
CA THR A 138 0.89 -15.03 -18.66
C THR A 138 -0.30 -15.44 -17.79
N HIS A 139 -1.51 -15.18 -18.27
CA HIS A 139 -2.75 -15.42 -17.51
C HIS A 139 -2.70 -14.84 -16.10
N ALA A 140 -2.30 -13.57 -15.99
CA ALA A 140 -2.04 -12.91 -14.73
C ALA A 140 -3.27 -12.12 -14.25
N THR A 141 -3.49 -12.16 -12.95
CA THR A 141 -4.41 -11.29 -12.22
C THR A 141 -3.63 -10.57 -11.13
N GLY A 142 -3.74 -9.25 -11.10
CA GLY A 142 -3.07 -8.44 -10.09
C GLY A 142 -4.06 -7.64 -9.25
N ILE A 143 -3.71 -7.48 -7.98
CA ILE A 143 -4.37 -6.59 -7.02
C ILE A 143 -3.34 -5.59 -6.52
N PHE A 144 -3.80 -4.37 -6.32
CA PHE A 144 -2.99 -3.24 -5.93
C PHE A 144 -3.59 -2.57 -4.70
N GLY A 145 -2.92 -2.71 -3.55
CA GLY A 145 -3.51 -2.50 -2.23
C GLY A 145 -3.28 -1.14 -1.59
N GLN A 146 -2.38 -0.31 -2.13
CA GLN A 146 -1.95 0.93 -1.47
C GLN A 146 -2.94 2.11 -1.55
N TYR A 147 -4.15 1.91 -2.07
CA TYR A 147 -5.13 2.97 -2.36
C TYR A 147 -6.52 2.67 -1.82
N ALA A 148 -7.29 3.73 -1.53
CA ALA A 148 -8.63 3.66 -0.94
C ALA A 148 -9.62 2.76 -1.70
N ARG A 149 -9.37 2.50 -2.99
CA ARG A 149 -10.04 1.45 -3.76
C ARG A 149 -8.99 0.59 -4.46
N PRO A 150 -8.91 -0.72 -4.15
CA PRO A 150 -7.96 -1.61 -4.80
C PRO A 150 -8.10 -1.61 -6.32
N LEU A 151 -6.98 -1.56 -7.03
CA LEU A 151 -7.00 -1.73 -8.49
C LEU A 151 -6.82 -3.21 -8.81
N SER A 152 -7.86 -3.81 -9.37
CA SER A 152 -7.84 -5.18 -9.87
C SER A 152 -7.78 -5.19 -11.38
N PHE A 153 -6.91 -6.03 -11.95
CA PHE A 153 -6.82 -6.22 -13.39
C PHE A 153 -6.58 -7.67 -13.76
N ARG A 154 -7.01 -8.03 -14.97
CA ARG A 154 -6.73 -9.33 -15.62
C ARG A 154 -5.98 -9.06 -16.91
N ALA A 155 -4.86 -9.73 -17.10
CA ALA A 155 -3.97 -9.54 -18.23
C ALA A 155 -3.53 -10.90 -18.80
N PRO A 156 -3.66 -11.12 -20.12
CA PRO A 156 -3.15 -12.35 -20.74
C PRO A 156 -1.61 -12.41 -20.69
N VAL A 157 -0.95 -11.26 -20.67
CA VAL A 157 0.51 -11.11 -20.57
C VAL A 157 0.85 -9.90 -19.70
N LEU A 158 1.85 -10.04 -18.84
CA LEU A 158 2.33 -9.01 -17.93
C LEU A 158 3.85 -9.12 -17.76
N LEU A 159 4.53 -7.98 -17.67
CA LEU A 159 5.96 -7.90 -17.42
C LEU A 159 6.20 -7.22 -16.07
N VAL A 160 7.03 -7.82 -15.22
CA VAL A 160 7.33 -7.31 -13.87
C VAL A 160 8.79 -6.87 -13.79
N ASN A 161 9.06 -5.69 -13.26
CA ASN A 161 10.43 -5.22 -13.05
C ASN A 161 11.08 -5.98 -11.88
N ARG A 162 12.03 -6.86 -12.20
CA ARG A 162 12.73 -7.69 -11.23
C ARG A 162 13.56 -6.90 -10.24
N ARG A 163 14.09 -5.73 -10.63
CA ARG A 163 14.94 -4.95 -9.74
C ARG A 163 14.10 -4.41 -8.59
N HIS A 164 12.85 -4.07 -8.90
CA HIS A 164 11.84 -3.74 -7.91
C HIS A 164 11.51 -4.96 -7.02
N ILE A 165 11.25 -6.13 -7.62
CA ILE A 165 11.02 -7.39 -6.88
C ILE A 165 12.20 -7.72 -5.95
N ARG A 166 13.44 -7.68 -6.44
CA ARG A 166 14.65 -7.93 -5.64
C ARG A 166 14.82 -6.90 -4.53
N GLY A 167 14.46 -5.63 -4.77
CA GLY A 167 14.49 -4.60 -3.72
C GLY A 167 13.54 -4.95 -2.58
N VAL A 168 12.34 -5.39 -2.91
CA VAL A 168 11.32 -5.88 -1.96
C VAL A 168 11.80 -7.15 -1.24
N TRP A 169 12.36 -8.10 -1.97
CA TRP A 169 12.86 -9.35 -1.40
C TRP A 169 14.10 -9.17 -0.55
N ARG A 170 15.03 -8.27 -0.86
CA ARG A 170 16.17 -7.99 0.03
C ARG A 170 15.71 -7.46 1.39
N VAL A 171 14.68 -6.63 1.39
CA VAL A 171 14.03 -6.18 2.62
C VAL A 171 13.44 -7.38 3.35
N ALA A 172 12.80 -8.31 2.64
CA ALA A 172 12.23 -9.51 3.23
C ALA A 172 13.21 -10.67 3.52
N GLU A 173 14.41 -10.69 2.94
CA GLU A 173 15.49 -11.62 3.27
C GLU A 173 16.20 -11.15 4.56
N ALA A 174 16.23 -9.84 4.81
CA ALA A 174 16.71 -9.25 6.06
C ALA A 174 15.74 -9.50 7.23
N ASP A 175 14.44 -9.69 6.95
CA ASP A 175 13.44 -10.19 7.89
C ASP A 175 12.40 -11.08 7.16
N PRO A 176 12.57 -12.42 7.21
CA PRO A 176 11.70 -13.40 6.54
C PRO A 176 10.20 -13.29 6.90
N ALA A 177 9.85 -12.65 8.02
CA ALA A 177 8.46 -12.41 8.40
C ALA A 177 7.79 -11.31 7.56
N LEU A 178 8.55 -10.51 6.79
CA LEU A 178 7.99 -9.46 5.92
C LEU A 178 7.35 -10.03 4.65
N LEU A 179 7.82 -11.18 4.14
CA LEU A 179 7.21 -11.88 3.00
C LEU A 179 5.76 -12.32 3.28
N GLY A 180 5.44 -12.67 4.53
CA GLY A 180 4.05 -12.93 4.94
C GLY A 180 3.19 -11.68 5.08
N LYS A 181 3.80 -10.50 5.24
CA LYS A 181 3.15 -9.21 5.50
C LYS A 181 2.84 -8.39 4.25
N PHE A 182 3.35 -8.78 3.08
CA PHE A 182 3.04 -8.12 1.79
C PHE A 182 1.65 -8.42 1.25
N GLU A 183 0.97 -9.48 1.72
CA GLU A 183 -0.43 -9.77 1.34
C GLU A 183 -1.42 -8.69 1.85
N GLY A 184 -0.99 -7.72 2.68
CA GLY A 184 -1.89 -6.74 3.32
C GLY A 184 -1.38 -5.29 3.46
N ALA A 185 -0.49 -4.80 2.58
CA ALA A 185 0.11 -3.47 2.72
C ALA A 185 -0.90 -2.28 2.65
N GLN A 186 -1.44 -1.91 3.81
CA GLN A 186 -1.68 -0.52 4.23
C GLN A 186 -0.46 -0.07 5.06
N ASN A 187 -0.29 1.23 5.36
CA ASN A 187 0.93 1.86 5.92
C ASN A 187 1.34 1.44 7.36
N TYR A 188 1.15 0.18 7.72
CA TYR A 188 1.41 -0.41 9.02
C TYR A 188 1.70 -1.90 8.86
N LEU A 189 2.42 -2.50 9.82
CA LEU A 189 2.48 -3.95 9.94
C LEU A 189 1.37 -4.40 10.88
N MET A 190 0.53 -5.35 10.47
CA MET A 190 -0.31 -6.07 11.43
C MET A 190 0.61 -6.79 12.40
N VAL A 191 0.44 -6.55 13.70
CA VAL A 191 1.15 -7.30 14.73
C VAL A 191 0.41 -8.63 14.87
N GLU A 192 0.82 -9.65 14.13
CA GLU A 192 0.47 -11.03 14.46
C GLU A 192 1.21 -11.40 15.74
N GLY A 193 0.58 -11.08 16.87
CA GLY A 193 1.03 -11.57 18.17
C GLY A 193 0.77 -13.07 18.25
N GLN A 194 1.70 -13.81 18.86
CA GLN A 194 1.49 -15.22 19.27
C GLN A 194 0.41 -15.38 20.37
N GLY A 195 -0.55 -14.45 20.47
CA GLY A 195 -1.60 -14.40 21.49
C GLY A 195 -2.88 -13.77 20.94
N GLU A 196 -4.01 -14.07 21.57
CA GLU A 196 -5.32 -13.59 21.17
C GLU A 196 -5.38 -12.04 21.22
N VAL A 197 -5.75 -11.39 20.10
CA VAL A 197 -5.92 -9.92 19.97
C VAL A 197 -6.83 -9.34 21.06
N VAL A 198 -7.81 -10.14 21.51
CA VAL A 198 -8.83 -9.75 22.48
C VAL A 198 -8.24 -9.46 23.87
N PRO A 199 -7.53 -10.39 24.56
CA PRO A 199 -6.84 -10.10 25.82
C PRO A 199 -5.92 -8.88 25.77
N GLN A 200 -5.17 -8.72 24.68
CA GLN A 200 -4.26 -7.58 24.52
C GLN A 200 -5.03 -6.26 24.36
N ALA A 201 -6.08 -6.24 23.54
CA ALA A 201 -6.93 -5.07 23.37
C ALA A 201 -7.61 -4.66 24.68
N ALA A 202 -8.14 -5.61 25.47
CA ALA A 202 -8.75 -5.33 26.76
C ALA A 202 -7.74 -4.70 27.74
N ARG A 203 -6.50 -5.20 27.77
CA ARG A 203 -5.42 -4.62 28.57
C ARG A 203 -5.05 -3.20 28.12
N ILE A 204 -4.97 -2.95 26.81
CA ILE A 204 -4.66 -1.62 26.26
C ILE A 204 -5.77 -0.64 26.62
N LEU A 205 -7.03 -1.03 26.39
CA LEU A 205 -8.21 -0.21 26.70
C LEU A 205 -8.32 0.13 28.18
N GLY A 206 -8.02 -0.82 29.08
CA GLY A 206 -8.04 -0.60 30.53
C GLY A 206 -7.01 0.42 31.03
N ARG A 207 -6.01 0.79 30.21
CA ARG A 207 -5.03 1.84 30.52
C ARG A 207 -5.46 3.23 30.05
N THR A 208 -6.54 3.32 29.27
CA THR A 208 -7.02 4.61 28.75
C THR A 208 -7.75 5.41 29.84
N ALA A 209 -7.69 6.74 29.74
CA ALA A 209 -8.42 7.62 30.66
C ALA A 209 -9.94 7.44 30.57
N ILE A 210 -10.47 7.15 29.38
CA ILE A 210 -11.91 7.03 29.12
C ILE A 210 -12.52 5.75 29.70
N LEU A 211 -11.73 4.68 29.87
CA LEU A 211 -12.19 3.40 30.43
C LEU A 211 -11.60 3.11 31.81
N LYS A 212 -11.08 4.15 32.48
CA LYS A 212 -10.54 4.03 33.83
C LYS A 212 -11.64 3.55 34.78
N GLY A 213 -11.37 2.46 35.50
CA GLY A 213 -12.31 1.86 36.45
C GLY A 213 -13.30 0.87 35.85
N VAL A 214 -13.26 0.62 34.54
CA VAL A 214 -14.04 -0.46 33.92
C VAL A 214 -13.40 -1.81 34.30
N PRO A 215 -14.17 -2.79 34.82
CA PRO A 215 -13.68 -4.12 35.13
C PRO A 215 -13.08 -4.86 33.92
N ALA A 216 -12.03 -5.64 34.14
CA ALA A 216 -11.27 -6.30 33.07
C ALA A 216 -12.10 -7.36 32.33
N ASP A 217 -13.00 -8.07 33.01
CA ASP A 217 -13.95 -9.01 32.45
C ASP A 217 -14.95 -8.33 31.50
N GLY A 218 -15.45 -7.16 31.87
CA GLY A 218 -16.29 -6.33 30.99
C GLY A 218 -15.55 -5.88 29.73
N LEU A 219 -14.28 -5.46 29.85
CA LEU A 219 -13.44 -5.10 28.69
C LEU A 219 -13.17 -6.31 27.78
N LEU A 220 -12.91 -7.48 28.36
CA LEU A 220 -12.72 -8.72 27.60
C LEU A 220 -13.98 -9.11 26.82
N GLU A 221 -15.15 -9.02 27.45
CA GLU A 221 -16.43 -9.35 26.81
C GLU A 221 -16.68 -8.47 25.58
N VAL A 222 -16.58 -7.15 25.72
CA VAL A 222 -16.81 -6.24 24.60
C VAL A 222 -15.72 -6.38 23.52
N CYS A 223 -14.47 -6.65 23.89
CA CYS A 223 -13.41 -6.90 22.91
C CYS A 223 -13.67 -8.16 22.09
N ARG A 224 -14.24 -9.22 22.69
CA ARG A 224 -14.65 -10.43 21.95
C ARG A 224 -15.74 -10.12 20.94
N GLU A 225 -16.74 -9.35 21.37
CA GLU A 225 -17.83 -8.91 20.49
C GLU A 225 -17.30 -8.12 19.30
N ILE A 226 -16.51 -7.07 19.55
CA ILE A 226 -15.93 -6.23 18.48
C ILE A 226 -15.02 -7.05 17.55
N ALA A 227 -14.19 -7.94 18.10
CA ALA A 227 -13.30 -8.78 17.32
C ALA A 227 -14.06 -9.80 16.43
N SER A 228 -15.23 -10.28 16.87
CA SER A 228 -16.06 -11.22 16.09
C SER A 228 -16.53 -10.65 14.75
N PHE A 229 -16.63 -9.31 14.65
CA PHE A 229 -16.94 -8.60 13.41
C PHE A 229 -15.69 -8.19 12.60
N GLY A 230 -14.49 -8.51 13.08
CA GLY A 230 -13.22 -8.10 12.46
C GLY A 230 -12.86 -6.63 12.68
N TYR A 231 -13.48 -5.96 13.66
CA TYR A 231 -13.34 -4.52 13.89
C TYR A 231 -12.19 -4.15 14.84
N LEU A 232 -11.35 -5.12 15.21
CA LEU A 232 -10.26 -4.98 16.19
C LEU A 232 -8.95 -5.47 15.59
N SER A 233 -7.91 -4.65 15.60
CA SER A 233 -6.58 -5.02 15.10
C SER A 233 -5.45 -4.34 15.88
N LEU A 234 -4.27 -4.97 15.91
CA LEU A 234 -3.03 -4.37 16.41
C LEU A 234 -2.13 -4.02 15.22
N ARG A 235 -1.62 -2.79 15.19
CA ARG A 235 -0.87 -2.24 14.06
C ARG A 235 0.42 -1.57 14.54
N LEU A 236 1.52 -1.86 13.87
CA LEU A 236 2.83 -1.26 14.09
C LEU A 236 3.09 -0.19 13.03
N TYR A 237 3.47 1.00 13.49
CA TYR A 237 3.86 2.13 12.65
C TYR A 237 5.32 2.50 12.96
N TYR A 238 6.17 2.56 11.95
CA TYR A 238 7.56 2.98 12.12
C TYR A 238 7.70 4.49 12.21
N ALA A 239 8.80 4.96 12.80
CA ALA A 239 9.14 6.38 12.85
C ALA A 239 9.08 7.03 11.44
N GLY A 240 8.47 8.21 11.36
CA GLY A 240 8.29 8.97 10.13
C GLY A 240 7.11 8.53 9.27
N THR A 241 6.39 7.47 9.63
CA THR A 241 5.18 7.04 8.91
C THR A 241 3.96 7.83 9.36
N GLU A 242 3.07 8.16 8.43
CA GLU A 242 1.79 8.79 8.73
C GLU A 242 0.74 7.71 8.98
N VAL A 243 0.05 7.82 10.11
CA VAL A 243 -1.12 6.98 10.43
C VAL A 243 -2.29 7.39 9.53
N PHE A 244 -2.52 8.70 9.39
CA PHE A 244 -3.44 9.31 8.44
C PHE A 244 -3.10 10.79 8.25
N ARG A 245 -3.61 11.40 7.17
CA ARG A 245 -3.45 12.83 6.88
C ARG A 245 -4.72 13.62 7.13
N GLU A 246 -4.55 14.91 7.41
CA GLU A 246 -5.65 15.87 7.41
C GLU A 246 -6.43 15.80 6.09
N GLY A 247 -7.76 15.71 6.20
CA GLY A 247 -8.67 15.59 5.06
C GLY A 247 -8.93 14.18 4.56
N ASP A 248 -8.14 13.18 4.98
CA ASP A 248 -8.35 11.76 4.64
C ASP A 248 -9.70 11.27 5.17
N ALA A 249 -10.25 10.25 4.51
CA ALA A 249 -11.39 9.54 5.07
C ALA A 249 -10.97 8.78 6.35
N GLY A 250 -11.79 8.82 7.39
CA GLY A 250 -11.52 8.15 8.66
C GLY A 250 -12.69 7.29 9.14
N ASP A 251 -12.43 6.01 9.40
CA ASP A 251 -13.42 5.04 9.87
C ASP A 251 -12.91 4.23 11.08
N SER A 252 -11.88 4.75 11.76
CA SER A 252 -11.17 4.03 12.81
C SER A 252 -10.65 4.96 13.90
N VAL A 253 -10.65 4.47 15.13
CA VAL A 253 -10.02 5.06 16.32
C VAL A 253 -8.78 4.26 16.67
N TYR A 254 -7.75 4.95 17.13
CA TYR A 254 -6.45 4.37 17.49
C TYR A 254 -6.23 4.57 18.98
N VAL A 255 -5.62 3.60 19.64
CA VAL A 255 -5.13 3.70 21.03
C VAL A 255 -3.67 3.31 21.04
N VAL A 256 -2.82 4.15 21.62
CA VAL A 256 -1.39 3.90 21.67
C VAL A 256 -1.10 2.86 22.76
N GLU A 257 -0.52 1.73 22.37
CA GLU A 257 0.03 0.76 23.30
C GLU A 257 1.46 1.14 23.71
N THR A 258 2.32 1.41 22.74
CA THR A 258 3.69 1.89 22.91
C THR A 258 4.05 2.90 21.81
N GLY A 259 5.09 3.69 22.06
CA GLY A 259 5.61 4.68 21.13
C GLY A 259 5.03 6.08 21.32
N ARG A 260 5.29 6.94 20.33
CA ARG A 260 4.91 8.36 20.34
C ARG A 260 4.52 8.82 18.95
N LEU A 261 3.39 9.50 18.88
CA LEU A 261 2.87 10.10 17.66
C LEU A 261 2.69 11.60 17.82
N GLN A 262 2.73 12.30 16.70
CA GLN A 262 2.53 13.74 16.63
C GLN A 262 1.34 14.05 15.73
N ALA A 263 0.42 14.86 16.25
CA ALA A 263 -0.64 15.49 15.49
C ALA A 263 -0.19 16.87 14.98
N VAL A 264 -0.40 17.13 13.70
CA VAL A 264 -0.10 18.40 13.06
C VAL A 264 -1.24 18.84 12.13
N VAL A 265 -1.37 20.14 11.92
CA VAL A 265 -2.35 20.74 10.99
C VAL A 265 -1.68 21.73 10.05
N GLY A 266 -2.27 21.93 8.88
CA GLY A 266 -1.89 23.02 7.99
C GLY A 266 -2.10 24.40 8.63
N SER A 267 -1.10 25.28 8.50
CA SER A 267 -1.17 26.67 8.94
C SER A 267 -1.53 27.62 7.80
N ARG A 268 -2.37 28.63 8.07
CA ARG A 268 -2.68 29.71 7.10
C ARG A 268 -1.45 30.49 6.63
N ARG A 269 -0.36 30.47 7.42
CA ARG A 269 0.92 31.13 7.09
C ARG A 269 1.89 30.23 6.29
N GLY A 270 1.43 29.07 5.84
CA GLY A 270 2.28 28.03 5.25
C GLY A 270 2.92 27.13 6.31
N GLY A 271 3.22 25.89 5.93
CA GLY A 271 3.80 24.86 6.80
C GLY A 271 2.81 24.14 7.70
N GLU A 272 3.33 23.19 8.49
CA GLU A 272 2.58 22.42 9.48
C GLU A 272 2.80 23.00 10.88
N ARG A 273 1.75 22.99 11.71
CA ARG A 273 1.82 23.36 13.12
C ARG A 273 1.46 22.19 14.01
N HIS A 274 2.21 22.05 15.09
CA HIS A 274 1.96 21.06 16.11
C HIS A 274 0.63 21.30 16.82
N VAL A 275 -0.14 20.23 17.00
CA VAL A 275 -1.38 20.21 17.79
C VAL A 275 -1.16 19.51 19.12
N ALA A 276 -0.67 18.26 19.07
CA ALA A 276 -0.49 17.42 20.25
C ALA A 276 0.48 16.27 19.99
N TYR A 277 1.00 15.69 21.08
CA TYR A 277 1.62 14.36 21.06
C TYR A 277 0.63 13.34 21.64
N PHE A 278 0.72 12.11 21.16
CA PHE A 278 0.03 10.95 21.72
C PHE A 278 1.06 9.91 22.17
N GLY A 279 0.91 9.42 23.39
CA GLY A 279 1.71 8.37 23.99
C GLY A 279 0.84 7.25 24.58
N PRO A 280 1.45 6.26 25.26
CA PRO A 280 0.74 5.09 25.76
C PRO A 280 -0.51 5.42 26.58
N GLY A 281 -1.65 4.82 26.20
CA GLY A 281 -2.96 5.06 26.82
C GLY A 281 -3.78 6.21 26.21
N ASP A 282 -3.19 7.02 25.34
CA ASP A 282 -3.93 8.03 24.58
C ASP A 282 -4.69 7.37 23.43
N PHE A 283 -5.90 7.86 23.18
CA PHE A 283 -6.66 7.56 21.96
C PHE A 283 -6.58 8.72 20.97
N PHE A 284 -6.76 8.48 19.69
CA PHE A 284 -6.92 9.54 18.68
C PHE A 284 -7.71 9.05 17.47
N GLY A 285 -8.23 10.00 16.67
CA GLY A 285 -9.07 9.71 15.50
C GLY A 285 -10.56 9.50 15.82
N GLU A 286 -10.96 9.77 17.06
CA GLU A 286 -12.32 9.66 17.59
C GLU A 286 -13.34 10.56 16.87
N LEU A 287 -12.93 11.77 16.47
CA LEU A 287 -13.81 12.75 15.82
C LEU A 287 -14.37 12.19 14.50
N SER A 288 -13.51 11.54 13.72
CA SER A 288 -13.93 11.00 12.43
C SER A 288 -14.75 9.72 12.54
N ALA A 289 -14.64 9.01 13.66
CA ALA A 289 -15.42 7.81 13.91
C ALA A 289 -16.86 8.10 14.35
N LEU A 290 -17.10 9.28 14.94
CA LEU A 290 -18.38 9.66 15.53
C LEU A 290 -19.31 10.41 14.56
N GLU A 291 -18.81 11.41 13.83
CA GLU A 291 -19.65 12.31 13.03
C GLU A 291 -19.10 12.62 11.63
N GLU A 292 -17.81 12.98 11.51
CA GLU A 292 -17.25 13.52 10.27
C GLU A 292 -16.38 12.51 9.53
N PRO A 293 -16.66 12.15 8.27
CA PRO A 293 -15.83 11.16 7.58
C PRO A 293 -14.40 11.64 7.32
N ARG A 294 -14.02 12.89 7.64
CA ARG A 294 -12.68 13.44 7.36
C ARG A 294 -11.82 13.61 8.61
N ARG A 295 -10.53 13.35 8.47
CA ARG A 295 -9.52 13.53 9.52
C ARG A 295 -9.24 15.02 9.72
N PRO A 296 -9.37 15.57 10.93
CA PRO A 296 -9.16 17.01 11.18
C PRO A 296 -7.70 17.42 11.25
N VAL A 297 -6.78 16.45 11.40
CA VAL A 297 -5.34 16.64 11.56
C VAL A 297 -4.58 15.52 10.85
N THR A 298 -3.30 15.72 10.55
CA THR A 298 -2.37 14.64 10.17
C THR A 298 -1.75 14.05 11.43
N VAL A 299 -1.72 12.73 11.56
CA VAL A 299 -1.01 12.04 12.66
C VAL A 299 0.13 11.21 12.08
N ARG A 300 1.34 11.39 12.61
CA ARG A 300 2.53 10.62 12.24
C ARG A 300 3.24 10.03 13.44
N ALA A 301 3.81 8.85 13.26
CA ALA A 301 4.68 8.21 14.24
C ALA A 301 6.01 8.96 14.29
N VAL A 302 6.41 9.42 15.48
CA VAL A 302 7.71 10.06 15.72
C VAL A 302 8.76 9.00 16.04
N GLU A 303 8.32 7.92 16.67
CA GLU A 303 9.08 6.70 16.92
C GLU A 303 8.22 5.48 16.59
N GLU A 304 8.83 4.29 16.58
CA GLU A 304 8.10 3.04 16.42
C GLU A 304 6.94 2.94 17.42
N SER A 305 5.71 2.75 16.92
CA SER A 305 4.49 2.86 17.71
C SER A 305 3.56 1.67 17.44
N HIS A 306 3.15 1.00 18.51
CA HIS A 306 2.14 -0.05 18.47
C HIS A 306 0.79 0.54 18.82
N LEU A 307 -0.19 0.35 17.94
CA LEU A 307 -1.54 0.89 18.08
C LEU A 307 -2.57 -0.23 18.10
N LEU A 308 -3.50 -0.15 19.05
CA LEU A 308 -4.79 -0.82 18.91
C LEU A 308 -5.66 0.02 17.96
N VAL A 309 -6.26 -0.62 16.97
CA VAL A 309 -7.15 0.02 16.01
C VAL A 309 -8.52 -0.60 16.10
N ILE A 310 -9.51 0.26 16.28
CA ILE A 310 -10.91 -0.08 16.45
C ILE A 310 -11.70 0.64 15.36
N GLN A 311 -12.42 -0.11 14.53
CA GLN A 311 -13.29 0.53 13.53
C GLN A 311 -14.44 1.30 14.21
N SER A 312 -14.99 2.31 13.54
CA SER A 312 -16.02 3.20 14.07
C SER A 312 -17.20 2.46 14.71
N GLU A 313 -17.66 1.39 14.07
CA GLU A 313 -18.72 0.51 14.55
C GLU A 313 -18.33 -0.16 15.86
N GLY A 314 -17.13 -0.72 15.93
CA GLY A 314 -16.59 -1.30 17.17
C GLY A 314 -16.43 -0.27 18.29
N PHE A 315 -15.99 0.95 17.95
CA PHE A 315 -15.87 2.04 18.92
C PHE A 315 -17.23 2.49 19.43
N LYS A 316 -18.26 2.55 18.57
CA LYS A 316 -19.64 2.83 18.99
C LYS A 316 -20.16 1.76 19.96
N THR A 317 -19.94 0.47 19.66
CA THR A 317 -20.26 -0.64 20.58
C THR A 317 -19.56 -0.46 21.94
N LEU A 318 -18.27 -0.11 21.94
CA LEU A 318 -17.49 0.13 23.16
C LEU A 318 -18.08 1.25 24.02
N ILE A 319 -18.43 2.39 23.42
CA ILE A 319 -18.99 3.55 24.12
C ILE A 319 -20.41 3.29 24.61
N GLN A 320 -21.23 2.57 23.83
CA GLN A 320 -22.57 2.16 24.25
C GLN A 320 -22.53 1.19 25.45
N ARG A 321 -21.53 0.30 25.50
CA ARG A 321 -21.33 -0.63 26.61
C ARG A 321 -20.89 0.07 27.89
N PHE A 322 -20.12 1.15 27.79
CA PHE A 322 -19.60 1.90 28.93
C PHE A 322 -19.94 3.40 28.87
N PRO A 323 -21.19 3.79 29.18
CA PRO A 323 -21.62 5.19 29.12
C PRO A 323 -20.82 6.14 30.01
N SER A 324 -20.18 5.65 31.09
CA SER A 324 -19.29 6.44 31.94
C SER A 324 -18.11 7.04 31.16
N ALA A 325 -17.67 6.39 30.09
CA ALA A 325 -16.58 6.84 29.22
C ALA A 325 -16.91 8.12 28.43
N VAL A 326 -18.20 8.38 28.18
CA VAL A 326 -18.67 9.48 27.31
C VAL A 326 -18.25 10.84 27.87
N SER A 327 -18.41 11.07 29.18
CA SER A 327 -18.08 12.36 29.81
C SER A 327 -16.60 12.73 29.68
N VAL A 328 -15.71 11.74 29.86
CA VAL A 328 -14.26 11.89 29.70
C VAL A 328 -13.91 12.08 28.23
N LEU A 329 -14.53 11.32 27.34
CA LEU A 329 -14.34 11.42 25.89
C LEU A 329 -14.70 12.82 25.38
N LEU A 330 -15.87 13.35 25.76
CA LEU A 330 -16.32 14.69 25.39
C LEU A 330 -15.35 15.77 25.87
N SER A 331 -14.87 15.67 27.12
CA SER A 331 -13.90 16.62 27.68
C SER A 331 -12.61 16.65 26.86
N LEU A 332 -12.11 15.48 26.46
CA LEU A 332 -10.90 15.36 25.63
C LEU A 332 -11.10 15.87 24.20
N VAL A 333 -12.25 15.58 23.59
CA VAL A 333 -12.61 16.09 22.27
C VAL A 333 -12.64 17.62 22.27
N VAL A 334 -13.30 18.23 23.26
CA VAL A 334 -13.37 19.70 23.39
C VAL A 334 -11.98 20.30 23.57
N GLN A 335 -11.13 19.70 24.39
CA GLN A 335 -9.75 20.17 24.59
C GLN A 335 -8.93 20.11 23.30
N ARG A 336 -9.06 19.02 22.53
CA ARG A 336 -8.35 18.85 21.26
C ARG A 336 -8.85 19.80 20.18
N GLN A 337 -10.15 20.03 20.10
CA GLN A 337 -10.71 20.98 19.15
C GLN A 337 -10.14 22.39 19.38
N ARG A 338 -10.09 22.85 20.65
CA ARG A 338 -9.46 24.12 21.01
C ARG A 338 -7.99 24.19 20.61
N ALA A 339 -7.24 23.09 20.78
CA ALA A 339 -5.84 23.02 20.38
C ALA A 339 -5.67 23.11 18.85
N VAL A 340 -6.56 22.46 18.09
CA VAL A 340 -6.60 22.56 16.62
C VAL A 340 -6.92 23.98 16.16
N ASP A 341 -7.93 24.61 16.75
CA ASP A 341 -8.33 25.99 16.40
C ASP A 341 -7.20 26.98 16.69
N ALA A 342 -6.58 26.88 17.88
CA ALA A 342 -5.42 27.69 18.25
C ALA A 342 -4.23 27.46 17.30
N ALA A 343 -3.95 26.21 16.92
CA ALA A 343 -2.88 25.90 15.95
C ALA A 343 -3.19 26.49 14.57
N ARG A 344 -4.45 26.49 14.13
CA ARG A 344 -4.91 27.12 12.89
C ARG A 344 -4.93 28.66 12.97
N GLY A 345 -4.88 29.21 14.18
CA GLY A 345 -4.94 30.66 14.43
C GLY A 345 -6.34 31.24 14.25
N ILE A 346 -7.36 30.47 14.64
CA ILE A 346 -8.79 30.83 14.63
C ILE A 346 -9.23 31.20 16.04
#